data_AF-A0A7X9B3M0-F1
#
_entry.id   AF-A0A7X9B3M0-F1
#
_cell.length_a   1.000
_cell.length_b   1.000
_cell.length_c   1.000
_cell.angle_alpha   90.00
_cell.angle_beta   90.00
_cell.angle_gamma   90.00
#
_symmetry.space_group_name_H-M   'P 1'
#
loop_
_entity.id
_entity.type
_entity.pdbx_description
1 polymer ?
#
loop_
_entity_poly.entity_id
_entity_poly.type
_entity_poly.pdbx_seq_one_letter_code
_entity_poly.pdbx_strand_id
1 'polypeptide(L)' 'MKYYVETHEWIELVDGIATVGISKYAAEELGDLTYVEMPALGETFAAGDVIGTVESVKAASDIFAPIGGT' A
#
# COMPACT_ATOMS: atom_id res chain seq x y z
N MET A 1 -7.62 10.26 -10.41
CA MET A 1 -7.49 9.13 -11.36
C MET A 1 -6.61 8.11 -10.71
N LYS A 2 -7.02 6.84 -10.67
CA LYS A 2 -6.26 5.78 -10.00
C LYS A 2 -5.42 5.00 -10.99
N TYR A 3 -4.15 4.80 -10.67
CA TYR A 3 -3.26 3.86 -11.34
C TYR A 3 -3.09 2.63 -10.46
N TYR A 4 -2.89 1.47 -11.08
CA TYR A 4 -2.75 0.18 -10.40
C TYR A 4 -1.41 -0.44 -10.77
N VAL A 5 -0.80 -1.15 -9.83
CA VAL A 5 0.43 -1.91 -10.04
C VAL A 5 0.15 -3.41 -9.96
N GLU A 6 1.09 -4.21 -10.48
CA GLU A 6 0.97 -5.66 -10.55
C GLU A 6 0.86 -6.31 -9.16
N THR A 7 1.43 -5.68 -8.14
CA THR A 7 1.40 -6.10 -6.73
C THR A 7 0.08 -5.76 -6.01
N HIS A 8 -0.93 -5.29 -6.75
CA HIS A 8 -2.28 -5.01 -6.29
C HIS A 8 -2.46 -3.76 -5.43
N GLU A 9 -1.50 -2.85 -5.36
CA GLU A 9 -1.70 -1.49 -4.87
C GLU A 9 -2.29 -0.58 -5.94
N TRP A 10 -2.93 0.49 -5.49
CA TRP A 10 -3.32 1.62 -6.32
C TRP A 10 -2.76 2.91 -5.78
N ILE A 11 -2.57 3.87 -6.67
CA ILE A 11 -2.14 5.23 -6.36
C ILE A 11 -3.06 6.26 -7.01
N GLU A 12 -3.42 7.27 -6.24
CA GLU A 12 -4.07 8.49 -6.71
C GLU A 12 -3.19 9.70 -6.37
N LEU A 13 -2.76 10.44 -7.39
CA LEU A 13 -1.93 11.62 -7.24
C LEU A 13 -2.78 12.88 -7.41
N VAL A 14 -2.78 13.75 -6.40
CA VAL A 14 -3.45 15.05 -6.41
C VAL A 14 -2.50 16.10 -5.84
N ASP A 15 -2.17 17.11 -6.64
CA ASP A 15 -1.33 18.25 -6.24
C ASP A 15 0.00 17.86 -5.55
N GLY A 16 0.64 16.79 -6.04
CA GLY A 16 1.90 16.29 -5.50
C GLY A 16 1.76 15.38 -4.27
N ILE A 17 0.53 15.16 -3.78
CA ILE A 17 0.23 14.22 -2.68
C ILE A 17 -0.30 12.92 -3.29
N ALA A 18 0.40 11.82 -3.01
CA ALA A 18 -0.01 10.49 -3.40
C ALA A 18 -0.80 9.81 -2.28
N THR A 19 -2.03 9.40 -2.57
CA THR A 19 -2.77 8.45 -1.73
C THR A 19 -2.56 7.05 -2.27
N VAL A 20 -2.10 6.14 -1.41
CA VAL A 20 -1.84 4.73 -1.76
C VAL A 20 -2.78 3.82 -0.97
N GLY A 21 -3.17 2.70 -1.56
CA GLY A 21 -3.89 1.64 -0.86
C GLY A 21 -3.88 0.33 -1.64
N ILE A 22 -4.49 -0.72 -1.08
CA ILE A 22 -4.64 -2.01 -1.77
C ILE A 22 -5.91 -2.06 -2.62
N SER A 23 -5.87 -2.81 -3.71
CA SER A 23 -7.02 -3.04 -4.58
C SER A 23 -8.11 -3.83 -3.88
N LYS A 24 -9.33 -3.73 -4.41
CA LYS A 24 -10.46 -4.52 -3.91
C LYS A 24 -10.17 -6.02 -3.94
N TYR A 25 -9.52 -6.51 -5.00
CA TYR A 25 -9.13 -7.91 -5.13
C TYR A 25 -8.22 -8.35 -3.98
N ALA A 26 -7.14 -7.60 -3.71
CA ALA A 26 -6.23 -7.90 -2.60
C ALA A 26 -6.95 -7.91 -1.24
N ALA A 27 -7.84 -6.94 -1.00
CA ALA A 27 -8.63 -6.90 0.23
C ALA A 27 -9.56 -8.12 0.37
N GLU A 28 -10.22 -8.56 -0.71
CA GLU A 28 -11.09 -9.74 -0.70
C GLU A 28 -10.32 -11.05 -0.46
N GLU A 29 -9.13 -11.19 -1.05
CA GLU A 29 -8.26 -12.35 -0.84
C GLU A 29 -7.78 -12.43 0.62
N LEU A 30 -7.34 -11.29 1.19
CA LEU A 30 -6.91 -11.20 2.59
C LEU A 30 -8.07 -11.44 3.57
N GLY A 31 -9.28 -11.02 3.22
CA GLY A 31 -10.46 -11.10 4.08
C GLY A 31 -10.41 -10.06 5.21
N ASP A 32 -10.83 -10.47 6.41
CA ASP A 32 -10.94 -9.57 7.56
C ASP A 32 -9.56 -9.12 8.06
N LEU A 33 -9.20 -7.88 7.73
CA LEU A 33 -7.96 -7.24 8.18
C LEU A 33 -8.02 -6.98 9.69
N THR A 34 -6.97 -7.36 10.39
CA THR A 34 -6.83 -7.21 11.85
C THR A 34 -5.78 -6.18 12.24
N TYR A 35 -4.80 -5.93 11.38
CA TYR A 35 -3.71 -5.00 11.65
C TYR A 35 -3.16 -4.37 10.37
N VAL A 36 -2.67 -3.15 10.49
CA VAL A 36 -1.95 -2.42 9.44
C VAL A 36 -0.76 -1.73 10.07
N GLU A 37 0.43 -2.06 9.60
CA GLU A 37 1.66 -1.33 9.87
C GLU A 37 1.84 -0.24 8.83
N MET A 38 2.09 0.98 9.30
CA MET A 38 2.28 2.17 8.47
C MET A 38 3.71 2.69 8.66
N PRO A 39 4.29 3.36 7.64
CA PRO A 39 5.62 3.92 7.76
C PRO A 39 5.60 5.12 8.73
N ALA A 40 6.78 5.53 9.21
CA ALA A 40 6.86 6.71 10.05
C ALA A 40 6.56 7.98 9.22
N LEU A 41 5.96 8.99 9.86
CA LEU A 41 5.72 10.28 9.19
C LEU A 41 7.06 10.92 8.79
N GLY A 42 7.17 11.31 7.52
CA GLY A 42 8.37 11.92 6.95
C GLY A 42 9.47 10.93 6.59
N GLU A 43 9.19 9.63 6.64
CA GLU A 43 10.09 8.59 6.14
C GLU A 43 10.19 8.66 4.61
N THR A 44 11.41 8.51 4.08
CA THR A 44 11.66 8.54 2.64
C THR A 44 11.84 7.12 2.13
N PHE A 45 11.19 6.79 1.01
CA PHE A 45 11.24 5.48 0.38
C PHE A 45 11.43 5.60 -1.13
N ALA A 46 12.05 4.59 -1.74
CA ALA A 46 12.11 4.42 -3.17
C ALA A 46 10.90 3.63 -3.70
N ALA A 47 10.64 3.72 -5.00
CA ALA A 47 9.65 2.86 -5.63
C ALA A 47 10.08 1.38 -5.50
N GLY A 48 9.16 0.54 -5.04
CA GLY A 48 9.39 -0.87 -4.77
C GLY A 48 9.87 -1.19 -3.35
N ASP A 49 10.13 -0.19 -2.51
CA ASP A 49 10.43 -0.44 -1.09
C ASP A 49 9.16 -0.90 -0.36
N VAL A 50 9.33 -1.72 0.69
CA VAL A 50 8.23 -2.06 1.59
C VAL A 50 7.96 -0.85 2.49
N ILE A 51 6.74 -0.33 2.45
CA ILE A 51 6.32 0.84 3.23
C ILE A 51 5.32 0.50 4.32
N GLY A 52 4.96 -0.77 4.45
CA GLY A 52 4.05 -1.25 5.49
C GLY A 52 3.64 -2.68 5.23
N THR A 53 2.84 -3.22 6.14
CA THR A 53 2.33 -4.59 6.07
C THR A 53 0.88 -4.59 6.53
N VAL A 54 0.03 -5.32 5.80
CA VAL A 54 -1.36 -5.58 6.21
C VAL A 54 -1.48 -7.01 6.70
N GLU A 55 -2.17 -7.21 7.81
CA GLU A 55 -2.42 -8.54 8.35
C GLU A 55 -3.92 -8.81 8.47
N SER A 56 -4.27 -10.05 8.21
CA SER A 56 -5.60 -10.61 8.42
C SER A 56 -5.51 -11.87 9.26
N VAL A 57 -6.66 -12.44 9.59
CA VAL A 57 -6.73 -13.77 10.25
C VAL A 57 -6.10 -14.88 9.39
N LYS A 58 -5.97 -14.66 8.08
CA LYS A 58 -5.47 -15.67 7.13
C LYS A 58 -3.99 -15.53 6.83
N ALA A 59 -3.50 -14.30 6.66
CA ALA A 59 -2.18 -14.01 6.11
C ALA A 59 -1.68 -12.61 6.48
N ALA A 60 -0.37 -12.39 6.29
CA ALA A 60 0.25 -11.08 6.24
C ALA A 60 0.74 -10.80 4.81
N SER A 61 0.63 -9.55 4.36
CA SER A 61 1.12 -9.09 3.06
C SER A 61 1.84 -7.77 3.20
N ASP A 62 3.04 -7.70 2.65
CA ASP A 62 3.77 -6.44 2.53
C ASP A 62 3.09 -5.53 1.50
N ILE A 63 3.21 -4.23 1.74
CA ILE A 63 2.75 -3.17 0.85
C ILE A 63 3.96 -2.49 0.25
N PHE A 64 4.05 -2.50 -1.07
CA PHE A 64 5.17 -1.93 -1.79
C PHE A 64 4.85 -0.51 -2.26
N ALA A 65 5.81 0.40 -2.13
CA ALA A 65 5.70 1.77 -2.62
C ALA A 65 5.57 1.79 -4.15
N PRO A 66 4.46 2.26 -4.73
CA PRO A 66 4.30 2.33 -6.18
C PRO A 66 5.19 3.43 -6.81
N ILE A 67 5.56 4.44 -6.03
CA ILE A 67 6.47 5.53 -6.40
C ILE A 67 7.35 5.89 -5.19
N GLY A 68 8.50 6.52 -5.43
CA GLY A 68 9.30 7.10 -4.36
C GLY A 68 8.72 8.42 -3.83
N GLY A 69 8.96 8.73 -2.56
CA GLY A 69 8.39 9.91 -1.90
C GLY A 69 8.82 10.09 -0.45
N THR A 70 8.12 10.99 0.24
CA THR A 70 8.28 11.32 1.66
C THR A 70 6.92 11.68 2.26
#